data_AF-A0A6A6VLV6-F1
#
_entry.id   AF-A0A6A6VLV6-F1
#
_cell.length_a   1.000
_cell.length_b   1.000
_cell.length_c   1.000
_cell.angle_alpha   90.00
_cell.angle_beta   90.00
_cell.angle_gamma   90.00
#
_symmetry.space_group_name_H-M   'P 1'
#
loop_
_entity.id
_entity.type
_entity.pdbx_description
1 polymer ?
#
loop_
_entity_poly.entity_id
_entity_poly.type
_entity_poly.pdbx_seq_one_letter_code
_entity_poly.pdbx_strand_id
1 'polypeptide(L)'
;MGTRGLFVVKWRGRYYVYYNHWDSYPGGLGQTILEGIPDGRQSPSKYEEWLRALRARFSRLKDDLDRQVLTISIQTLLDGQQLGRGGLERYPTFVMVPTYPAYPYYEWCYTVDLDREAFIVNLCCMFDLRHVPSCWQSLLPQAKQYFFGNEAARVHESILPKADRTCLSNLQASPQEHLSSYLRLNPTVLEPLRKSHLNRQPHFAVGKHLFDWFTRSSGYNDIISTAAKTALHTTEVLFRESVFILLCLASCSTELVRLIPSTNIIFPRQDKGHFLWDEPKFVGINHGDNPTSKSPSDFEFASRPFEGFHLPNTRAQCSPESDHYWLGDILILLVLELESEAQTHRSICKVAEIGRATGKTTFNAIIATPVYVVLVRVLADSLQHSKVLPLVAGMTRDRGNGNHAEQVAPPEISGRCHLERFDRRTKQYF
;
A
#
# COMPACT_ATOMS: atom_id res chain seq x y z
N MET A 1 18.39 19.82 -23.61
CA MET A 1 17.54 19.33 -22.49
C MET A 1 17.65 17.81 -22.50
N GLY A 2 18.13 17.18 -21.42
CA GLY A 2 18.21 15.73 -21.39
C GLY A 2 17.03 15.12 -20.63
N THR A 3 16.74 13.87 -20.95
CA THR A 3 15.60 13.10 -20.44
C THR A 3 15.98 12.44 -19.13
N ARG A 4 15.12 12.61 -18.13
CA ARG A 4 15.33 12.13 -16.77
C ARG A 4 14.55 10.84 -16.56
N GLY A 5 15.01 10.04 -15.62
CA GLY A 5 14.39 8.76 -15.39
C GLY A 5 14.75 8.15 -14.06
N LEU A 6 13.94 7.16 -13.67
CA LEU A 6 14.18 6.34 -12.50
C LEU A 6 14.61 4.96 -12.94
N PHE A 7 15.72 4.48 -12.37
CA PHE A 7 16.02 3.06 -12.33
C PHE A 7 15.63 2.55 -10.95
N VAL A 8 14.77 1.54 -10.92
CA VAL A 8 14.20 0.99 -9.70
C VAL A 8 14.51 -0.49 -9.66
N VAL A 9 14.94 -0.99 -8.51
CA VAL A 9 14.98 -2.43 -8.25
C VAL A 9 13.94 -2.74 -7.20
N LYS A 10 13.08 -3.74 -7.45
CA LYS A 10 12.14 -4.25 -6.45
C LYS A 10 12.64 -5.59 -5.93
N TRP A 11 12.74 -5.71 -4.61
CA TRP A 11 13.09 -6.97 -3.95
C TRP A 11 12.43 -7.07 -2.58
N ARG A 12 11.75 -8.20 -2.33
CA ARG A 12 10.95 -8.47 -1.13
C ARG A 12 9.95 -7.35 -0.83
N GLY A 13 9.28 -6.85 -1.88
CA GLY A 13 8.29 -5.78 -1.77
C GLY A 13 8.86 -4.39 -1.40
N ARG A 14 10.18 -4.21 -1.42
CA ARG A 14 10.85 -2.91 -1.21
C ARG A 14 11.42 -2.39 -2.53
N TYR A 15 11.35 -1.06 -2.73
CA TYR A 15 11.84 -0.41 -3.95
C TYR A 15 13.10 0.41 -3.64
N TYR A 16 14.14 0.17 -4.43
CA TYR A 16 15.42 0.87 -4.37
C TYR A 16 15.52 1.78 -5.59
N VAL A 17 15.40 3.08 -5.38
CA VAL A 17 15.26 4.07 -6.46
C VAL A 17 16.57 4.81 -6.69
N TYR A 18 17.01 4.79 -7.94
CA TYR A 18 18.16 5.50 -8.46
C TYR A 18 17.67 6.54 -9.47
N TYR A 19 18.02 7.80 -9.25
CA TYR A 19 17.68 8.90 -10.16
C TYR A 19 18.74 9.05 -11.23
N ASN A 20 18.31 9.12 -12.49
CA ASN A 20 19.18 9.34 -13.63
C ASN A 20 18.82 10.68 -14.29
N HIS A 21 19.83 11.55 -14.43
CA HIS A 21 19.63 12.92 -14.89
C HIS A 21 19.45 13.06 -16.41
N TRP A 22 20.00 12.13 -17.20
CA TRP A 22 20.17 12.31 -18.65
C TRP A 22 20.02 11.01 -19.44
N ASP A 23 19.54 11.12 -20.68
CA ASP A 23 19.39 9.98 -21.61
C ASP A 23 18.55 8.81 -21.08
N SER A 24 17.47 9.13 -20.37
CA SER A 24 16.54 8.11 -19.84
C SER A 24 15.58 7.52 -20.86
N TYR A 25 15.80 7.69 -22.16
CA TYR A 25 14.95 7.07 -23.18
C TYR A 25 15.10 5.54 -23.18
N PRO A 26 14.15 4.80 -23.79
CA PRO A 26 14.27 3.35 -23.97
C PRO A 26 15.55 2.90 -24.67
N GLY A 27 16.08 3.70 -25.61
CA GLY A 27 17.36 3.42 -26.27
C GLY A 27 18.60 3.83 -25.47
N GLY A 28 18.44 4.62 -24.41
CA GLY A 28 19.51 5.04 -23.50
C GLY A 28 19.49 4.18 -22.23
N LEU A 29 19.11 4.76 -21.09
CA LEU A 29 19.04 4.07 -19.80
C LEU A 29 18.33 2.71 -19.86
N GLY A 30 17.21 2.60 -20.57
CA GLY A 30 16.46 1.34 -20.69
C GLY A 30 17.31 0.23 -21.30
N GLN A 31 18.03 0.53 -22.37
CA GLN A 31 18.94 -0.39 -23.04
C GLN A 31 20.16 -0.72 -22.16
N THR A 32 20.76 0.29 -21.50
CA THR A 32 21.88 0.08 -20.58
C THR A 32 21.53 -0.86 -19.42
N ILE A 33 20.31 -0.79 -18.89
CA ILE A 33 19.85 -1.71 -17.84
C ILE A 33 19.81 -3.15 -18.37
N LEU A 34 19.27 -3.36 -19.57
CA LEU A 34 19.11 -4.69 -20.17
C LEU A 34 20.43 -5.31 -20.61
N GLU A 35 21.39 -4.52 -21.06
CA GLU A 35 22.76 -5.00 -21.37
C GLU A 35 23.46 -5.59 -20.14
N GLY A 36 23.07 -5.14 -18.93
CA GLY A 36 23.54 -5.68 -17.66
C GLY A 36 22.85 -6.98 -17.21
N ILE A 37 21.84 -7.46 -17.95
CA ILE A 37 21.04 -8.65 -17.62
C ILE A 37 21.40 -9.78 -18.61
N PRO A 38 21.93 -10.93 -18.15
CA PRO A 38 22.19 -12.06 -19.03
C PRO A 38 20.92 -12.59 -19.69
N ASP A 39 20.96 -12.93 -20.99
CA ASP A 39 19.84 -13.58 -21.67
C ASP A 39 19.65 -15.01 -21.13
N GLY A 40 18.53 -15.23 -20.44
CA GLY A 40 18.19 -16.50 -19.82
C GLY A 40 17.95 -17.63 -20.82
N ARG A 41 17.62 -17.33 -22.09
CA ARG A 41 17.49 -18.36 -23.14
C ARG A 41 18.84 -18.85 -23.63
N GLN A 42 19.78 -17.92 -23.80
CA GLN A 42 21.12 -18.25 -24.32
C GLN A 42 22.03 -18.79 -23.22
N SER A 43 21.86 -18.37 -21.98
CA SER A 43 22.71 -18.78 -20.86
C SER A 43 21.93 -18.87 -19.53
N PRO A 44 21.06 -19.90 -19.36
CA PRO A 44 20.23 -20.04 -18.16
C PRO A 44 21.03 -19.99 -16.86
N SER A 45 22.16 -20.71 -16.78
CA SER A 45 22.99 -20.75 -15.57
C SER A 45 23.61 -19.39 -15.23
N LYS A 46 24.00 -18.58 -16.24
CA LYS A 46 24.53 -17.23 -16.02
C LYS A 46 23.43 -16.30 -15.50
N TYR A 47 22.21 -16.41 -16.04
CA TYR A 47 21.07 -15.64 -15.55
C TYR A 47 20.73 -16.00 -14.10
N GLU A 48 20.69 -17.28 -13.75
CA GLU A 48 20.41 -17.73 -12.37
C GLU A 48 21.47 -17.26 -11.37
N GLU A 49 22.75 -17.33 -11.75
CA GLU A 49 23.84 -16.83 -10.93
C GLU A 49 23.74 -15.30 -10.73
N TRP A 50 23.51 -14.56 -11.81
CA TRP A 50 23.28 -13.12 -11.78
C TRP A 50 22.11 -12.74 -10.87
N LEU A 51 20.96 -13.42 -11.02
CA LEU A 51 19.77 -13.17 -10.23
C LEU A 51 20.00 -13.44 -8.75
N ARG A 52 20.67 -14.56 -8.41
CA ARG A 52 21.03 -14.91 -7.04
C ARG A 52 21.97 -13.86 -6.43
N ALA A 53 22.99 -13.43 -7.18
CA ALA A 53 23.93 -12.41 -6.75
C ALA A 53 23.24 -11.05 -6.51
N LEU A 54 22.33 -10.65 -7.40
CA LEU A 54 21.59 -9.39 -7.27
C LEU A 54 20.63 -9.42 -6.08
N ARG A 55 19.86 -10.51 -5.91
CA ARG A 55 19.00 -10.72 -4.72
C ARG A 55 19.81 -10.69 -3.42
N ALA A 56 20.99 -11.31 -3.39
CA ALA A 56 21.88 -11.27 -2.22
C ALA A 56 22.40 -9.86 -1.94
N ARG A 57 22.79 -9.10 -2.98
CA ARG A 57 23.21 -7.70 -2.86
C ARG A 57 22.12 -6.83 -2.25
N PHE A 58 20.89 -6.89 -2.76
CA PHE A 58 19.79 -6.08 -2.24
C PHE A 58 19.30 -6.54 -0.86
N SER A 59 19.47 -7.82 -0.51
CA SER A 59 19.23 -8.29 0.86
C SER A 59 20.23 -7.67 1.84
N ARG A 60 21.53 -7.64 1.51
CA ARG A 60 22.53 -6.94 2.36
C ARG A 60 22.27 -5.45 2.45
N LEU A 61 21.93 -4.82 1.32
CA LEU A 61 21.60 -3.39 1.28
C LEU A 61 20.41 -3.05 2.19
N LYS A 62 19.39 -3.92 2.21
CA LYS A 62 18.26 -3.81 3.13
C LYS A 62 18.74 -3.81 4.59
N ASP A 63 19.56 -4.79 4.96
CA ASP A 63 20.05 -4.93 6.33
C ASP A 63 20.96 -3.76 6.74
N ASP A 64 21.71 -3.19 5.80
CA ASP A 64 22.51 -1.98 6.04
C ASP A 64 21.64 -0.73 6.21
N LEU A 65 20.62 -0.55 5.35
CA LEU A 65 19.66 0.55 5.47
C LEU A 65 18.88 0.47 6.79
N ASP A 66 18.36 -0.71 7.14
CA ASP A 66 17.61 -0.92 8.38
C ASP A 66 18.49 -0.54 9.59
N ARG A 67 19.77 -0.93 9.61
CA ARG A 67 20.70 -0.65 10.72
C ARG A 67 21.23 0.79 10.78
N GLN A 68 21.56 1.38 9.64
CA GLN A 68 22.32 2.64 9.60
C GLN A 68 21.44 3.87 9.33
N VAL A 69 20.27 3.67 8.70
CA VAL A 69 19.47 4.76 8.12
C VAL A 69 18.08 4.83 8.73
N LEU A 70 17.42 3.68 8.85
CA LEU A 70 16.01 3.61 9.27
C LEU A 70 15.86 3.42 10.77
N THR A 71 16.91 2.98 11.48
CA THR A 71 16.93 2.92 12.95
C THR A 71 17.27 4.29 13.54
N ILE A 72 16.36 4.84 14.34
CA ILE A 72 16.47 6.15 14.99
C ILE A 72 16.53 5.96 16.49
N SER A 73 17.56 6.48 17.15
CA SER A 73 17.58 6.47 18.62
C SER A 73 16.68 7.58 19.17
N ILE A 74 16.01 7.34 20.30
CA ILE A 74 15.23 8.37 21.01
C ILE A 74 16.12 9.56 21.34
N GLN A 75 17.37 9.32 21.73
CA GLN A 75 18.31 10.37 22.08
C GLN A 75 18.61 11.30 20.89
N THR A 76 18.79 10.74 19.68
CA THR A 76 18.98 11.53 18.45
C THR A 76 17.81 12.50 18.21
N LEU A 77 16.60 12.05 18.51
CA LEU A 77 15.39 12.86 18.38
C LEU A 77 15.36 13.98 19.44
N LEU A 78 15.68 13.65 20.70
CA LEU A 78 15.69 14.61 21.82
C LEU A 78 16.80 15.66 21.73
N ASP A 79 17.97 15.27 21.23
CA ASP A 79 19.10 16.18 21.03
C ASP A 79 18.86 17.14 19.88
N GLY A 80 17.80 16.93 19.09
CA GLY A 80 17.57 17.66 17.85
C GLY A 80 18.78 17.56 16.92
N GLN A 81 19.54 16.46 17.03
CA GLN A 81 20.72 16.26 16.22
C GLN A 81 20.27 16.10 14.78
N GLN A 82 20.99 16.74 13.88
CA GLN A 82 20.73 16.52 12.47
C GLN A 82 21.01 15.06 12.15
N LEU A 83 20.01 14.38 11.59
CA LEU A 83 20.26 13.20 10.80
C LEU A 83 20.91 13.69 9.51
N GLY A 84 22.21 13.94 9.58
CA GLY A 84 22.96 14.32 8.40
C GLY A 84 22.78 13.26 7.33
N ARG A 85 22.62 13.69 6.08
CA ARG A 85 22.86 12.83 4.90
C ARG A 85 24.29 12.28 4.84
N GLY A 86 25.16 12.59 5.81
CA GLY A 86 26.52 12.10 5.93
C GLY A 86 26.56 10.57 5.93
N GLY A 87 26.91 9.99 4.79
CA GLY A 87 26.91 8.55 4.55
C GLY A 87 25.73 8.03 3.72
N LEU A 88 24.61 8.78 3.65
CA LEU A 88 23.41 8.45 2.88
C LEU A 88 23.53 8.69 1.38
N GLU A 89 24.46 9.54 0.95
CA GLU A 89 24.71 9.85 -0.46
C GLU A 89 25.03 8.63 -1.32
N ARG A 90 25.52 7.55 -0.70
CA ARG A 90 25.86 6.29 -1.37
C ARG A 90 24.69 5.31 -1.47
N TYR A 91 23.60 5.57 -0.75
CA TYR A 91 22.45 4.68 -0.72
C TYR A 91 21.36 5.15 -1.70
N PRO A 92 20.70 4.23 -2.43
CA PRO A 92 19.53 4.61 -3.23
C PRO A 92 18.46 5.20 -2.34
N THR A 93 17.58 6.01 -2.92
CA THR A 93 16.40 6.47 -2.18
C THR A 93 15.54 5.24 -1.88
N PHE A 94 15.27 5.04 -0.61
CA PHE A 94 14.38 4.01 -0.12
C PHE A 94 12.95 4.56 -0.09
N VAL A 95 12.06 3.98 -0.88
CA VAL A 95 10.63 4.27 -0.82
C VAL A 95 9.85 2.98 -0.89
N MET A 96 8.70 2.93 -0.22
CA MET A 96 7.79 1.80 -0.36
C MET A 96 7.07 1.76 -1.70
N VAL A 97 6.93 2.90 -2.37
CA VAL A 97 6.44 3.01 -3.75
C VAL A 97 7.15 4.19 -4.42
N PRO A 98 7.66 4.05 -5.65
CA PRO A 98 8.04 5.19 -6.47
C PRO A 98 6.75 5.93 -6.90
N THR A 99 6.20 6.77 -6.02
CA THR A 99 5.00 7.56 -6.32
C THR A 99 5.36 8.85 -7.05
N TYR A 100 4.41 9.31 -7.86
CA TYR A 100 4.54 10.42 -8.79
C TYR A 100 4.66 11.84 -8.19
N PRO A 101 4.50 12.12 -6.87
CA PRO A 101 4.86 13.46 -6.37
C PRO A 101 6.28 13.59 -5.83
N ALA A 102 6.99 12.49 -5.49
CA ALA A 102 8.33 12.61 -4.88
C ALA A 102 9.39 13.11 -5.88
N TYR A 103 9.18 12.85 -7.17
CA TYR A 103 10.07 13.27 -8.24
C TYR A 103 9.24 13.84 -9.40
N PRO A 104 8.81 15.11 -9.35
CA PRO A 104 7.91 15.69 -10.37
C PRO A 104 8.53 15.84 -11.78
N TYR A 105 9.68 15.22 -12.03
CA TYR A 105 10.60 15.54 -13.11
C TYR A 105 11.29 14.29 -13.69
N TYR A 106 10.56 13.20 -13.92
CA TYR A 106 11.07 12.08 -14.71
C TYR A 106 10.09 11.70 -15.82
N GLU A 107 10.63 11.40 -16.99
CA GLU A 107 9.87 10.99 -18.18
C GLU A 107 9.75 9.46 -18.28
N TRP A 108 10.72 8.73 -17.70
CA TRP A 108 10.79 7.27 -17.77
C TRP A 108 11.07 6.63 -16.41
N CYS A 109 10.44 5.50 -16.14
CA CYS A 109 10.70 4.68 -14.96
C CYS A 109 10.91 3.23 -15.39
N TYR A 110 12.06 2.67 -15.06
CA TYR A 110 12.43 1.28 -15.32
C TYR A 110 12.51 0.55 -13.99
N THR A 111 11.70 -0.49 -13.81
CA THR A 111 11.75 -1.34 -12.62
C THR A 111 12.23 -2.73 -13.00
N VAL A 112 13.32 -3.18 -12.39
CA VAL A 112 13.72 -4.59 -12.38
C VAL A 112 13.10 -5.23 -11.14
N ASP A 113 12.03 -5.99 -11.34
CA ASP A 113 11.31 -6.70 -10.30
C ASP A 113 11.93 -8.08 -10.09
N LEU A 114 12.74 -8.22 -9.05
CA LEU A 114 13.42 -9.47 -8.71
C LEU A 114 12.51 -10.47 -8.00
N ASP A 115 11.36 -10.03 -7.49
CA ASP A 115 10.35 -10.90 -6.89
C ASP A 115 9.61 -11.65 -8.00
N ARG A 116 9.32 -10.96 -9.11
CA ARG A 116 8.57 -11.47 -10.27
C ARG A 116 9.43 -11.95 -11.42
N GLU A 117 10.73 -11.63 -11.39
CA GLU A 117 11.60 -11.74 -12.55
C GLU A 117 10.98 -11.02 -13.76
N ALA A 118 10.62 -9.75 -13.56
CA ALA A 118 9.99 -8.91 -14.57
C ALA A 118 10.77 -7.60 -14.79
N PHE A 119 10.82 -7.15 -16.05
CA PHE A 119 11.26 -5.81 -16.41
C PHE A 119 10.03 -4.95 -16.71
N ILE A 120 9.86 -3.87 -15.94
CA ILE A 120 8.65 -3.03 -15.98
C ILE A 120 9.02 -1.63 -16.43
N VAL A 121 8.31 -1.09 -17.41
CA VAL A 121 8.50 0.28 -17.91
C VAL A 121 7.25 1.10 -17.63
N ASN A 122 7.44 2.27 -17.02
CA ASN A 122 6.40 3.22 -16.64
C ASN A 122 5.23 2.58 -15.86
N LEU A 123 5.55 1.57 -15.05
CA LEU A 123 4.61 0.81 -14.21
C LEU A 123 3.49 0.08 -14.98
N CYS A 124 3.52 0.06 -16.32
CA CYS A 124 2.43 -0.48 -17.15
C CYS A 124 2.89 -1.39 -18.30
N CYS A 125 4.18 -1.45 -18.63
CA CYS A 125 4.68 -2.36 -19.67
C CYS A 125 5.54 -3.42 -18.98
N MET A 126 5.11 -4.67 -18.94
CA MET A 126 5.80 -5.74 -18.21
C MET A 126 6.37 -6.77 -19.19
N PHE A 127 7.65 -7.10 -19.02
CA PHE A 127 8.35 -8.11 -19.80
C PHE A 127 8.96 -9.17 -18.88
N ASP A 128 9.08 -10.42 -19.36
CA ASP A 128 9.83 -11.46 -18.65
C ASP A 128 11.31 -11.07 -18.61
N LEU A 129 11.87 -10.92 -17.42
CA LEU A 129 13.26 -10.51 -17.21
C LEU A 129 14.25 -11.53 -17.77
N ARG A 130 13.85 -12.82 -17.84
CA ARG A 130 14.65 -13.89 -18.46
C ARG A 130 14.75 -13.74 -19.96
N HIS A 131 13.78 -13.07 -20.57
CA HIS A 131 13.66 -12.99 -22.01
C HIS A 131 13.07 -11.66 -22.47
N VAL A 132 13.85 -10.59 -22.32
CA VAL A 132 13.53 -9.31 -22.94
C VAL A 132 14.09 -9.30 -24.37
N PRO A 133 13.25 -9.19 -25.42
CA PRO A 133 13.73 -9.24 -26.79
C PRO A 133 14.55 -7.99 -27.12
N SER A 134 15.51 -8.09 -28.05
CA SER A 134 16.33 -6.94 -28.47
C SER A 134 15.51 -5.79 -29.08
N CYS A 135 14.31 -6.08 -29.60
CA CYS A 135 13.35 -5.10 -30.12
C CYS A 135 12.29 -4.66 -29.09
N TRP A 136 12.50 -4.88 -27.79
CA TRP A 136 11.49 -4.59 -26.76
C TRP A 136 10.93 -3.16 -26.80
N GLN A 137 11.70 -2.18 -27.27
CA GLN A 137 11.22 -0.79 -27.37
C GLN A 137 10.03 -0.69 -28.33
N SER A 138 10.03 -1.43 -29.43
CA SER A 138 8.90 -1.44 -30.37
C SER A 138 7.68 -2.17 -29.82
N LEU A 139 7.84 -2.98 -28.77
CA LEU A 139 6.76 -3.70 -28.10
C LEU A 139 6.07 -2.88 -26.99
N LEU A 140 6.61 -1.72 -26.60
CA LEU A 140 6.02 -0.88 -25.55
C LEU A 140 4.54 -0.50 -25.80
N PRO A 141 4.11 -0.10 -27.02
CA PRO A 141 2.71 0.18 -27.29
C PRO A 141 1.81 -1.04 -27.08
N GLN A 142 2.25 -2.22 -27.53
CA GLN A 142 1.52 -3.47 -27.37
C GLN A 142 1.43 -3.89 -25.89
N ALA A 143 2.55 -3.83 -25.15
CA ALA A 143 2.59 -4.14 -23.73
C ALA A 143 1.67 -3.21 -22.92
N LYS A 144 1.66 -1.92 -23.26
CA LYS A 144 0.76 -0.94 -22.65
C LYS A 144 -0.72 -1.27 -22.94
N GLN A 145 -1.07 -1.56 -24.20
CA GLN A 145 -2.43 -1.94 -24.57
C GLN A 145 -2.88 -3.19 -23.80
N TYR A 146 -2.02 -4.20 -23.73
CA TYR A 146 -2.32 -5.44 -23.03
C TYR A 146 -2.54 -5.23 -21.53
N PHE A 147 -1.72 -4.39 -20.89
CA PHE A 147 -1.88 -4.06 -19.46
C PHE A 147 -3.21 -3.38 -19.13
N PHE A 148 -3.71 -2.52 -20.03
CA PHE A 148 -5.01 -1.86 -19.89
C PHE A 148 -6.19 -2.72 -20.37
N GLY A 149 -5.98 -4.01 -20.60
CA GLY A 149 -7.05 -4.95 -20.95
C GLY A 149 -7.57 -4.82 -22.38
N ASN A 150 -6.85 -4.12 -23.26
CA ASN A 150 -7.19 -4.13 -24.68
C ASN A 150 -6.79 -5.49 -25.26
N GLU A 151 -7.78 -6.28 -25.68
CA GLU A 151 -7.61 -7.60 -26.26
C GLU A 151 -6.89 -7.51 -27.62
N ALA A 152 -5.55 -7.53 -27.61
CA ALA A 152 -4.79 -7.80 -28.80
C ALA A 152 -4.94 -9.29 -29.15
N ALA A 153 -5.34 -9.61 -30.38
CA ALA A 153 -5.53 -10.99 -30.84
C ALA A 153 -4.28 -11.88 -30.67
N ARG A 154 -3.09 -11.28 -30.63
CA ARG A 154 -1.81 -11.93 -30.30
C ARG A 154 -0.92 -10.94 -29.56
N VAL A 155 -0.46 -11.33 -28.37
CA VAL A 155 0.51 -10.59 -27.56
C VAL A 155 1.86 -11.28 -27.72
N HIS A 156 2.95 -10.51 -27.81
CA HIS A 156 4.30 -11.07 -27.89
C HIS A 156 4.60 -11.91 -26.63
N GLU A 157 5.19 -13.09 -26.79
CA GLU A 157 5.43 -14.06 -25.70
C GLU A 157 6.28 -13.53 -24.52
N SER A 158 7.07 -12.49 -24.75
CA SER A 158 7.88 -11.85 -23.73
C SER A 158 7.12 -10.85 -22.87
N ILE A 159 5.93 -10.41 -23.32
CA ILE A 159 5.09 -9.49 -22.56
C ILE A 159 4.36 -10.32 -21.52
N LEU A 160 4.61 -10.03 -20.25
CA LEU A 160 3.90 -10.70 -19.18
C LEU A 160 2.47 -10.17 -19.10
N PRO A 161 1.48 -11.04 -18.83
CA PRO A 161 0.17 -10.56 -18.42
C PRO A 161 0.32 -9.68 -17.20
N LYS A 162 -0.63 -8.74 -17.02
CA LYS A 162 -0.86 -8.14 -15.71
C LYS A 162 -0.97 -9.31 -14.75
N ALA A 163 0.04 -9.46 -13.87
CA ALA A 163 0.32 -10.70 -13.14
C ALA A 163 -0.99 -11.40 -12.82
N ASP A 164 -1.21 -12.55 -13.44
CA ASP A 164 -2.47 -13.24 -13.36
C ASP A 164 -2.63 -13.66 -11.90
N ARG A 165 -3.35 -12.84 -11.13
CA ARG A 165 -3.52 -13.01 -9.69
C ARG A 165 -4.18 -14.36 -9.38
N THR A 166 -4.78 -14.98 -10.40
CA THR A 166 -5.35 -16.32 -10.36
C THR A 166 -4.30 -17.43 -10.16
N CYS A 167 -3.04 -17.29 -10.62
CA CYS A 167 -2.02 -18.34 -10.51
C CYS A 167 -1.52 -18.59 -9.06
N LEU A 168 -1.72 -17.65 -8.13
CA LEU A 168 -1.44 -17.89 -6.71
C LEU A 168 -2.63 -18.46 -5.95
N SER A 169 -3.81 -18.47 -6.56
CA SER A 169 -5.00 -19.17 -6.06
C SER A 169 -5.07 -20.62 -6.57
N ASN A 170 -3.96 -21.35 -6.47
CA ASN A 170 -3.74 -22.75 -6.90
C ASN A 170 -4.67 -23.82 -6.26
N LEU A 171 -5.87 -23.44 -5.84
CA LEU A 171 -6.95 -24.36 -5.57
C LEU A 171 -7.98 -24.19 -6.70
N GLN A 172 -7.75 -24.95 -7.78
CA GLN A 172 -8.77 -25.39 -8.74
C GLN A 172 -9.81 -26.31 -8.07
N ALA A 173 -10.19 -26.06 -6.81
CA ALA A 173 -11.35 -26.73 -6.29
C ALA A 173 -12.55 -26.26 -7.12
N SER A 174 -13.32 -27.23 -7.58
CA SER A 174 -14.38 -27.00 -8.55
C SER A 174 -15.34 -25.90 -8.03
N PRO A 175 -15.98 -25.11 -8.90
CA PRO A 175 -16.96 -24.11 -8.48
C PRO A 175 -18.00 -24.66 -7.48
N GLN A 176 -18.32 -25.95 -7.56
CA GLN A 176 -19.23 -26.65 -6.66
C GLN A 176 -18.69 -26.92 -5.24
N GLU A 177 -17.40 -27.21 -5.08
CA GLU A 177 -16.81 -27.55 -3.78
C GLU A 177 -16.83 -26.38 -2.80
N HIS A 178 -16.57 -25.16 -3.30
CA HIS A 178 -16.57 -23.97 -2.45
C HIS A 178 -17.97 -23.55 -2.05
N LEU A 179 -18.93 -23.64 -2.98
CA LEU A 179 -20.32 -23.35 -2.68
C LEU A 179 -20.84 -24.30 -1.60
N SER A 180 -20.53 -25.59 -1.70
CA SER A 180 -20.91 -26.59 -0.70
C SER A 180 -20.30 -26.30 0.67
N SER A 181 -19.01 -25.93 0.72
CA SER A 181 -18.32 -25.57 1.97
C SER A 181 -18.92 -24.31 2.61
N TYR A 182 -19.28 -23.33 1.79
CA TYR A 182 -19.90 -22.09 2.23
C TYR A 182 -21.33 -22.31 2.74
N LEU A 183 -22.16 -23.09 2.03
CA LEU A 183 -23.54 -23.39 2.45
C LEU A 183 -23.59 -24.18 3.77
N ARG A 184 -22.57 -24.99 4.08
CA ARG A 184 -22.45 -25.68 5.38
C ARG A 184 -22.31 -24.72 6.57
N LEU A 185 -21.93 -23.47 6.33
CA LEU A 185 -21.83 -22.44 7.38
C LEU A 185 -23.19 -21.78 7.69
N ASN A 186 -24.27 -22.19 7.01
CA ASN A 186 -25.59 -21.59 7.10
C ASN A 186 -25.53 -20.04 6.98
N PRO A 187 -25.02 -19.52 5.85
CA PRO A 187 -24.71 -18.11 5.70
C PRO A 187 -25.97 -17.27 5.50
N THR A 188 -26.01 -16.10 6.15
CA THR A 188 -27.03 -15.07 5.96
C THR A 188 -26.38 -13.77 5.51
N VAL A 189 -26.75 -13.28 4.32
CA VAL A 189 -26.29 -11.99 3.83
C VAL A 189 -27.08 -10.87 4.51
N LEU A 190 -26.37 -9.95 5.16
CA LEU A 190 -26.95 -8.77 5.81
C LEU A 190 -26.76 -7.54 4.93
N GLU A 191 -27.84 -6.78 4.77
CA GLU A 191 -27.80 -5.44 4.21
C GLU A 191 -27.97 -4.38 5.30
N PRO A 192 -27.14 -3.34 5.34
CA PRO A 192 -27.30 -2.27 6.31
C PRO A 192 -28.60 -1.51 6.06
N LEU A 193 -29.59 -1.71 6.93
CA LEU A 193 -30.94 -1.15 6.77
C LEU A 193 -30.98 0.38 6.89
N ARG A 194 -30.10 0.97 7.71
CA ARG A 194 -30.11 2.40 8.05
C ARG A 194 -28.70 2.91 8.32
N LYS A 195 -28.49 4.20 8.04
CA LYS A 195 -27.27 4.90 8.48
C LYS A 195 -27.19 4.85 10.00
N SER A 196 -26.03 4.43 10.51
CA SER A 196 -25.79 4.42 11.95
C SER A 196 -25.90 5.83 12.53
N HIS A 197 -26.52 5.95 13.70
CA HIS A 197 -26.53 7.19 14.49
C HIS A 197 -25.11 7.58 14.96
N LEU A 198 -24.20 6.61 15.03
CA LEU A 198 -22.78 6.83 15.33
C LEU A 198 -22.12 7.81 14.35
N ASN A 199 -22.59 7.90 13.10
CA ASN A 199 -22.08 8.87 12.12
C ASN A 199 -22.27 10.34 12.53
N ARG A 200 -23.09 10.62 13.56
CA ARG A 200 -23.29 11.96 14.12
C ARG A 200 -22.40 12.24 15.32
N GLN A 201 -21.72 11.22 15.85
CA GLN A 201 -20.83 11.38 16.99
C GLN A 201 -19.54 12.10 16.55
N PRO A 202 -19.01 13.04 17.35
CA PRO A 202 -17.85 13.84 16.98
C PRO A 202 -16.63 13.01 16.57
N HIS A 203 -16.29 11.96 17.33
CA HIS A 203 -15.12 11.12 17.03
C HIS A 203 -15.27 10.36 15.70
N PHE A 204 -16.47 9.88 15.36
CA PHE A 204 -16.73 9.27 14.04
C PHE A 204 -16.65 10.30 12.92
N ALA A 205 -17.11 11.54 13.14
CA ALA A 205 -17.01 12.60 12.14
C ALA A 205 -15.54 12.94 11.83
N VAL A 206 -14.71 13.03 12.87
CA VAL A 206 -13.26 13.27 12.74
C VAL A 206 -12.56 12.07 12.10
N GLY A 207 -12.83 10.85 12.57
CA GLY A 207 -12.26 9.62 11.99
C GLY A 207 -12.60 9.46 10.51
N LYS A 208 -13.86 9.72 10.14
CA LYS A 208 -14.29 9.75 8.74
C LYS A 208 -13.55 10.82 7.94
N HIS A 209 -13.36 12.02 8.49
CA HIS A 209 -12.64 13.08 7.79
C HIS A 209 -11.17 12.71 7.55
N LEU A 210 -10.50 12.12 8.54
CA LEU A 210 -9.13 11.62 8.41
C LEU A 210 -9.03 10.48 7.40
N PHE A 211 -9.98 9.54 7.42
CA PHE A 211 -10.07 8.47 6.44
C PHE A 211 -10.27 9.03 5.01
N ASP A 212 -11.21 9.96 4.83
CA ASP A 212 -11.46 10.63 3.55
C ASP A 212 -10.21 11.41 3.09
N TRP A 213 -9.55 12.13 3.98
CA TRP A 213 -8.31 12.85 3.67
C TRP A 213 -7.20 11.90 3.24
N PHE A 214 -6.98 10.83 4.00
CA PHE A 214 -5.95 9.83 3.71
C PHE A 214 -6.20 9.15 2.36
N THR A 215 -7.43 8.76 2.09
CA THR A 215 -7.80 8.05 0.85
C THR A 215 -7.90 8.96 -0.37
N ARG A 216 -8.13 10.27 -0.21
CA ARG A 216 -8.21 11.23 -1.32
C ARG A 216 -6.92 12.00 -1.57
N SER A 217 -6.04 12.08 -0.58
CA SER A 217 -4.71 12.68 -0.75
C SER A 217 -3.97 11.92 -1.85
N SER A 218 -3.51 12.64 -2.88
CA SER A 218 -2.89 12.05 -4.06
C SER A 218 -1.72 11.14 -3.69
N GLY A 219 -0.89 11.54 -2.73
CA GLY A 219 0.26 10.74 -2.28
C GLY A 219 -0.16 9.37 -1.72
N TYR A 220 -1.11 9.32 -0.79
CA TYR A 220 -1.51 8.06 -0.16
C TYR A 220 -2.43 7.22 -1.04
N ASN A 221 -3.31 7.84 -1.84
CA ASN A 221 -4.15 7.12 -2.79
C ASN A 221 -3.29 6.34 -3.80
N ASP A 222 -2.24 6.97 -4.35
CA ASP A 222 -1.34 6.31 -5.29
C ASP A 222 -0.62 5.11 -4.65
N ILE A 223 -0.22 5.24 -3.38
CA ILE A 223 0.38 4.14 -2.60
C ILE A 223 -0.64 3.00 -2.42
N ILE A 224 -1.86 3.29 -1.97
CA ILE A 224 -2.92 2.27 -1.77
C ILE A 224 -3.28 1.62 -3.11
N SER A 225 -3.39 2.40 -4.18
CA SER A 225 -3.71 1.88 -5.52
C SER A 225 -2.59 0.99 -6.04
N THR A 226 -1.34 1.38 -5.80
CA THR A 226 -0.17 0.55 -6.12
C THR A 226 -0.20 -0.73 -5.30
N ALA A 227 -0.39 -0.64 -3.99
CA ALA A 227 -0.52 -1.79 -3.09
C ALA A 227 -1.57 -2.79 -3.60
N ALA A 228 -2.75 -2.28 -3.96
CA ALA A 228 -3.80 -3.09 -4.55
C ALA A 228 -3.32 -3.76 -5.84
N LYS A 229 -2.82 -2.98 -6.81
CA LYS A 229 -2.51 -3.45 -8.17
C LYS A 229 -1.27 -4.34 -8.26
N THR A 230 -0.26 -4.11 -7.43
CA THR A 230 1.09 -4.71 -7.58
C THR A 230 1.44 -5.74 -6.51
N ALA A 231 0.59 -5.96 -5.50
CA ALA A 231 0.82 -7.04 -4.55
C ALA A 231 0.59 -8.41 -5.21
N LEU A 232 1.51 -9.34 -4.98
CA LEU A 232 1.37 -10.77 -5.26
C LEU A 232 1.02 -11.57 -4.03
N HIS A 233 1.49 -11.13 -2.87
CA HIS A 233 1.23 -11.82 -1.63
C HIS A 233 0.63 -10.85 -0.62
N THR A 234 -0.32 -11.36 0.16
CA THR A 234 -0.90 -10.63 1.29
C THR A 234 0.13 -10.32 2.37
N THR A 235 1.29 -11.02 2.35
CA THR A 235 2.41 -10.79 3.26
C THR A 235 3.32 -9.63 2.82
N GLU A 236 3.13 -9.08 1.61
CA GLU A 236 3.90 -7.92 1.16
C GLU A 236 3.65 -6.71 2.07
N VAL A 237 4.75 -6.08 2.49
CA VAL A 237 4.75 -4.96 3.44
C VAL A 237 3.74 -3.88 3.05
N LEU A 238 3.84 -3.40 1.82
CA LEU A 238 3.01 -2.31 1.30
C LEU A 238 1.52 -2.66 1.35
N PHE A 239 1.19 -3.91 1.00
CA PHE A 239 -0.18 -4.40 1.05
C PHE A 239 -0.70 -4.42 2.48
N ARG A 240 0.03 -5.06 3.40
CA ARG A 240 -0.37 -5.18 4.81
C ARG A 240 -0.48 -3.83 5.49
N GLU A 241 0.50 -2.96 5.31
CA GLU A 241 0.53 -1.64 5.93
C GLU A 241 -0.61 -0.76 5.41
N SER A 242 -0.91 -0.82 4.12
CA SER A 242 -2.05 -0.09 3.54
C SER A 242 -3.36 -0.54 4.15
N VAL A 243 -3.62 -1.86 4.19
CA VAL A 243 -4.86 -2.39 4.78
C VAL A 243 -4.94 -2.10 6.27
N PHE A 244 -3.85 -2.29 7.00
CA PHE A 244 -3.79 -2.04 8.44
C PHE A 244 -4.15 -0.59 8.78
N ILE A 245 -3.50 0.39 8.12
CA ILE A 245 -3.79 1.82 8.34
C ILE A 245 -5.24 2.14 7.97
N LEU A 246 -5.74 1.63 6.85
CA LEU A 246 -7.13 1.87 6.44
C LEU A 246 -8.12 1.32 7.46
N LEU A 247 -7.88 0.14 8.02
CA LEU A 247 -8.73 -0.45 9.05
C LEU A 247 -8.64 0.32 10.38
N CYS A 248 -7.45 0.75 10.80
CA CYS A 248 -7.27 1.60 11.97
C CYS A 248 -8.07 2.91 11.81
N LEU A 249 -7.94 3.61 10.69
CA LEU A 249 -8.68 4.83 10.40
C LEU A 249 -10.20 4.59 10.30
N ALA A 250 -10.62 3.52 9.62
CA ALA A 250 -12.03 3.18 9.45
C ALA A 250 -12.71 2.78 10.78
N SER A 251 -11.94 2.19 11.72
CA SER A 251 -12.46 1.81 13.03
C SER A 251 -12.95 3.02 13.85
N CYS A 252 -12.43 4.22 13.57
CA CYS A 252 -12.61 5.42 14.39
C CYS A 252 -12.29 5.18 15.89
N SER A 253 -11.50 4.14 16.21
CA SER A 253 -11.12 3.80 17.57
C SER A 253 -10.06 4.77 18.07
N THR A 254 -10.31 5.38 19.22
CA THR A 254 -9.36 6.26 19.91
C THR A 254 -8.14 5.51 20.45
N GLU A 255 -8.23 4.18 20.58
CA GLU A 255 -7.09 3.32 20.95
C GLU A 255 -6.14 3.11 19.77
N LEU A 256 -6.70 3.03 18.55
CA LEU A 256 -5.92 2.79 17.32
C LEU A 256 -5.49 4.08 16.63
N VAL A 257 -6.26 5.17 16.79
CA VAL A 257 -6.01 6.47 16.18
C VAL A 257 -6.08 7.54 17.27
N ARG A 258 -4.93 8.14 17.57
CA ARG A 258 -4.80 9.21 18.57
C ARG A 258 -4.57 10.55 17.89
N LEU A 259 -5.26 11.58 18.38
CA LEU A 259 -5.03 12.97 17.98
C LEU A 259 -4.20 13.65 19.05
N ILE A 260 -3.11 14.27 18.63
CA ILE A 260 -2.13 14.88 19.53
C ILE A 260 -1.97 16.35 19.13
N PRO A 261 -1.93 17.29 20.10
CA PRO A 261 -1.63 18.69 19.83
C PRO A 261 -0.26 18.82 19.14
N SER A 262 -0.15 19.69 18.14
CA SER A 262 1.13 19.94 17.46
C SER A 262 2.22 20.46 18.38
N THR A 263 1.84 21.08 19.52
CA THR A 263 2.76 21.51 20.59
C THR A 263 3.47 20.36 21.29
N ASN A 264 2.92 19.15 21.22
CA ASN A 264 3.50 17.94 21.80
C ASN A 264 4.33 17.15 20.78
N ILE A 265 4.42 17.64 19.54
CA ILE A 265 5.20 17.00 18.49
C ILE A 265 6.60 17.61 18.47
N ILE A 266 7.61 16.74 18.62
CA ILE A 266 9.02 17.07 18.49
C ILE A 266 9.46 16.69 17.09
N PHE A 267 9.81 17.69 16.31
CA PHE A 267 10.31 17.51 14.95
C PHE A 267 11.83 17.36 14.97
N PRO A 268 12.39 16.45 14.14
CA PRO A 268 13.83 16.43 13.93
C PRO A 268 14.28 17.77 13.33
N ARG A 269 15.45 18.25 13.76
CA ARG A 269 15.97 19.54 13.29
C ARG A 269 16.34 19.44 11.81
N GLN A 270 15.56 20.07 10.95
CA GLN A 270 15.89 20.15 9.53
C GLN A 270 17.07 21.09 9.29
N ASP A 271 17.92 20.74 8.32
CA ASP A 271 18.99 21.60 7.86
C ASP A 271 18.41 22.92 7.37
N LYS A 272 18.92 24.05 7.91
CA LYS A 272 18.43 25.40 7.62
C LYS A 272 18.62 25.86 6.16
N GLY A 273 19.00 24.96 5.25
CA GLY A 273 19.32 25.25 3.84
C GLY A 273 18.53 24.46 2.80
N HIS A 274 17.72 23.48 3.17
CA HIS A 274 16.86 22.74 2.23
C HIS A 274 15.40 23.17 2.39
N PHE A 275 14.74 23.42 1.26
CA PHE A 275 13.44 24.07 1.15
C PHE A 275 12.36 23.50 2.10
N LEU A 276 11.53 24.41 2.60
CA LEU A 276 10.40 24.29 3.56
C LEU A 276 9.29 23.26 3.25
N TRP A 277 9.48 22.33 2.32
CA TRP A 277 8.41 21.47 1.81
C TRP A 277 8.57 19.98 2.14
N ASP A 278 9.72 19.53 2.64
CA ASP A 278 9.86 18.13 3.05
C ASP A 278 9.21 17.94 4.42
N GLU A 279 8.01 17.37 4.43
CA GLU A 279 7.32 16.98 5.65
C GLU A 279 8.19 15.97 6.45
N PRO A 280 8.19 16.05 7.80
CA PRO A 280 8.99 15.16 8.64
C PRO A 280 8.58 13.71 8.44
N LYS A 281 9.57 12.83 8.22
CA LYS A 281 9.36 11.39 8.00
C LYS A 281 9.09 10.61 9.29
N PHE A 282 9.46 11.17 10.43
CA PHE A 282 9.19 10.65 11.76
C PHE A 282 9.18 11.84 12.74
N VAL A 283 8.58 11.62 13.91
CA VAL A 283 8.45 12.60 14.98
C VAL A 283 8.56 11.91 16.35
N GLY A 284 8.89 12.69 17.36
CA GLY A 284 8.68 12.32 18.75
C GLY A 284 7.38 12.93 19.25
N ILE A 285 6.70 12.23 20.14
CA ILE A 285 5.48 12.67 20.79
C ILE A 285 5.78 12.77 22.28
N ASN A 286 5.61 13.95 22.86
CA ASN A 286 5.76 14.17 24.30
C ASN A 286 4.41 13.92 25.00
N HIS A 287 4.38 12.92 25.90
CA HIS A 287 3.21 12.61 26.74
C HIS A 287 3.25 13.32 28.09
N GLY A 288 4.38 13.93 28.46
CA GLY A 288 4.52 14.61 29.75
C GLY A 288 3.64 15.85 29.85
N ASP A 289 3.00 16.02 31.00
CA ASP A 289 2.31 17.26 31.38
C ASP A 289 3.27 18.45 31.43
N ASN A 290 4.56 18.17 31.65
CA ASN A 290 5.61 19.17 31.65
C ASN A 290 6.37 19.18 30.32
N PRO A 291 6.20 20.22 29.48
CA PRO A 291 6.91 20.35 28.21
C PRO A 291 8.44 20.47 28.38
N THR A 292 8.93 20.72 29.60
CA THR A 292 10.37 20.77 29.89
C THR A 292 10.95 19.43 30.36
N SER A 293 10.13 18.40 30.62
CA SER A 293 10.65 17.06 30.92
C SER A 293 11.37 16.51 29.68
N LYS A 294 12.58 16.00 29.89
CA LYS A 294 13.38 15.34 28.84
C LYS A 294 13.63 13.87 29.17
N SER A 295 12.84 13.27 30.05
CA SER A 295 13.01 11.84 30.34
C SER A 295 12.66 11.03 29.09
N PRO A 296 13.54 10.15 28.58
CA PRO A 296 13.26 9.29 27.43
C PRO A 296 11.98 8.45 27.57
N SER A 297 11.56 8.16 28.81
CA SER A 297 10.32 7.45 29.14
C SER A 297 9.04 8.19 28.76
N ASP A 298 9.11 9.52 28.63
CA ASP A 298 7.94 10.38 28.42
C ASP A 298 7.65 10.59 26.92
N PHE A 299 8.47 9.99 26.06
CA PHE A 299 8.39 10.15 24.62
C PHE A 299 7.95 8.89 23.92
N GLU A 300 7.08 9.08 22.94
CA GLU A 300 6.72 8.05 21.97
C GLU A 300 7.30 8.39 20.59
N PHE A 301 7.80 7.38 19.89
CA PHE A 301 8.27 7.52 18.52
C PHE A 301 7.15 7.21 17.54
N ALA A 302 6.96 8.08 16.54
CA ALA A 302 6.03 7.84 15.45
C ALA A 302 6.71 8.09 14.10
N SER A 303 6.63 7.11 13.20
CA SER A 303 7.02 7.28 11.80
C SER A 303 5.82 7.68 10.95
N ARG A 304 6.06 8.45 9.89
CA ARG A 304 5.09 8.65 8.83
C ARG A 304 4.75 7.28 8.20
N PRO A 305 3.47 7.05 7.83
CA PRO A 305 3.09 5.87 7.05
C PRO A 305 4.03 5.60 5.87
N PHE A 306 4.40 4.34 5.68
CA PHE A 306 5.15 3.85 4.52
C PHE A 306 6.61 4.31 4.40
N GLU A 307 7.17 5.01 5.40
CA GLU A 307 8.56 5.48 5.38
C GLU A 307 9.55 4.49 6.04
N GLY A 308 9.05 3.58 6.91
CA GLY A 308 9.85 2.47 7.46
C GLY A 308 10.87 2.83 8.56
N PHE A 309 10.82 4.04 9.13
CA PHE A 309 11.65 4.41 10.29
C PHE A 309 11.19 3.71 11.57
N HIS A 310 12.14 3.33 12.43
CA HIS A 310 11.86 2.57 13.65
C HIS A 310 12.92 2.80 14.73
N LEU A 311 12.63 2.39 15.98
CA LEU A 311 13.57 2.41 17.10
C LEU A 311 14.48 1.16 17.11
N PRO A 312 15.64 1.18 17.78
CA PRO A 312 16.46 0.00 17.98
C PRO A 312 15.67 -1.17 18.56
N ASN A 313 15.87 -2.37 18.00
CA ASN A 313 15.18 -3.60 18.38
C ASN A 313 13.66 -3.61 18.12
N THR A 314 13.10 -2.56 17.53
CA THR A 314 11.73 -2.55 17.02
C THR A 314 11.73 -2.87 15.53
N ARG A 315 10.64 -3.46 15.03
CA ARG A 315 10.52 -3.72 13.59
C ARG A 315 10.09 -2.46 12.88
N ALA A 316 10.63 -2.24 11.69
CA ALA A 316 10.04 -1.30 10.74
C ALA A 316 8.61 -1.73 10.42
N GLN A 317 7.70 -0.75 10.32
CA GLN A 317 6.26 -0.90 10.02
C GLN A 317 5.39 -1.28 11.21
N CYS A 318 4.11 -0.91 11.14
CA CYS A 318 3.12 -1.16 12.18
C CYS A 318 2.24 -2.40 11.92
N SER A 319 2.26 -2.96 10.71
CA SER A 319 1.34 -4.04 10.31
C SER A 319 1.85 -5.44 10.71
N PRO A 320 0.98 -6.33 11.23
CA PRO A 320 1.33 -7.72 11.54
C PRO A 320 1.85 -8.47 10.31
N GLU A 321 2.78 -9.43 10.51
CA GLU A 321 3.45 -10.15 9.40
C GLU A 321 2.59 -11.20 8.69
N SER A 322 1.58 -11.70 9.39
CA SER A 322 0.68 -12.74 8.90
C SER A 322 -0.37 -12.17 7.94
N ASP A 323 -0.92 -13.04 7.08
CA ASP A 323 -2.11 -12.72 6.27
C ASP A 323 -3.39 -12.69 7.12
N HIS A 324 -3.31 -13.00 8.40
CA HIS A 324 -4.41 -12.89 9.35
C HIS A 324 -3.92 -12.53 10.76
N TYR A 325 -4.70 -11.75 11.50
CA TYR A 325 -4.37 -11.33 12.86
C TYR A 325 -5.62 -10.85 13.60
N TRP A 326 -5.57 -10.83 14.93
CA TRP A 326 -6.61 -10.21 15.74
C TRP A 326 -6.30 -8.73 15.94
N LEU A 327 -7.26 -7.87 15.59
CA LEU A 327 -7.23 -6.43 15.88
C LEU A 327 -8.28 -6.17 16.96
N GLY A 328 -7.84 -6.13 18.21
CA GLY A 328 -8.76 -6.27 19.35
C GLY A 328 -9.49 -7.61 19.28
N ASP A 329 -10.82 -7.59 19.39
CA ASP A 329 -11.67 -8.79 19.31
C ASP A 329 -12.15 -9.13 17.88
N ILE A 330 -11.58 -8.50 16.86
CA ILE A 330 -11.97 -8.70 15.47
C ILE A 330 -10.85 -9.46 14.73
N LEU A 331 -11.19 -10.60 14.13
CA LEU A 331 -10.26 -11.34 13.28
C LEU A 331 -10.16 -10.68 11.91
N ILE A 332 -8.96 -10.23 11.54
CA ILE A 332 -8.67 -9.68 10.23
C ILE A 332 -8.09 -10.78 9.34
N LEU A 333 -8.65 -10.95 8.14
CA LEU A 333 -8.10 -11.80 7.08
C LEU A 333 -7.77 -10.93 5.86
N LEU A 334 -6.51 -10.91 5.46
CA LEU A 334 -6.02 -10.24 4.27
C LEU A 334 -6.18 -11.17 3.07
N VAL A 335 -6.73 -10.65 1.98
CA VAL A 335 -6.86 -11.37 0.69
C VAL A 335 -6.52 -10.43 -0.45
N LEU A 336 -5.96 -10.96 -1.54
CA LEU A 336 -5.57 -10.12 -2.68
C LEU A 336 -6.77 -9.57 -3.45
N GLU A 337 -7.87 -10.33 -3.50
CA GLU A 337 -9.03 -10.05 -4.34
C GLU A 337 -10.34 -10.46 -3.66
N LEU A 338 -11.39 -9.69 -3.96
CA LEU A 338 -12.77 -9.92 -3.52
C LEU A 338 -13.75 -9.66 -4.67
N GLU A 339 -13.29 -9.71 -5.93
CA GLU A 339 -14.10 -9.32 -7.09
C GLU A 339 -15.05 -10.43 -7.54
N SER A 340 -14.69 -11.70 -7.31
CA SER A 340 -15.56 -12.83 -7.61
C SER A 340 -16.29 -13.35 -6.38
N GLU A 341 -17.53 -13.81 -6.59
CA GLU A 341 -18.34 -14.46 -5.55
C GLU A 341 -17.65 -15.71 -5.00
N ALA A 342 -17.01 -16.50 -5.86
CA ALA A 342 -16.27 -17.70 -5.45
C ALA A 342 -15.10 -17.38 -4.51
N GLN A 343 -14.29 -16.35 -4.81
CA GLN A 343 -13.22 -15.90 -3.90
C GLN A 343 -13.78 -15.37 -2.59
N THR A 344 -14.90 -14.66 -2.63
CA THR A 344 -15.59 -14.16 -1.43
C THR A 344 -16.03 -15.31 -0.53
N HIS A 345 -16.74 -16.31 -1.07
CA HIS A 345 -17.17 -17.50 -0.34
C HIS A 345 -15.99 -18.28 0.26
N ARG A 346 -14.92 -18.49 -0.53
CA ARG A 346 -13.68 -19.12 -0.05
C ARG A 346 -13.09 -18.38 1.14
N SER A 347 -13.03 -17.06 1.06
CA SER A 347 -12.44 -16.22 2.10
C SER A 347 -13.30 -16.23 3.38
N ILE A 348 -14.63 -16.27 3.24
CA ILE A 348 -15.58 -16.45 4.36
C ILE A 348 -15.36 -17.81 5.05
N CYS A 349 -15.22 -18.89 4.29
CA CYS A 349 -14.91 -20.20 4.85
C CYS A 349 -13.57 -20.19 5.60
N LYS A 350 -12.51 -19.64 4.97
CA LYS A 350 -11.17 -19.55 5.56
C LYS A 350 -11.17 -18.75 6.87
N VAL A 351 -11.85 -17.60 6.93
CA VAL A 351 -11.88 -16.79 8.16
C VAL A 351 -12.66 -17.47 9.29
N ALA A 352 -13.74 -18.19 8.95
CA ALA A 352 -14.50 -18.98 9.93
C ALA A 352 -13.66 -20.13 10.49
N GLU A 353 -12.92 -20.84 9.64
CA GLU A 353 -12.01 -21.91 10.02
C GLU A 353 -10.89 -21.41 10.94
N ILE A 354 -10.20 -20.33 10.54
CA ILE A 354 -9.11 -19.73 11.33
C ILE A 354 -9.61 -19.34 12.72
N GLY A 355 -10.72 -18.61 12.82
CA GLY A 355 -11.23 -18.18 14.12
C GLY A 355 -11.70 -19.35 15.00
N ARG A 356 -12.35 -20.37 14.43
CA ARG A 356 -12.75 -21.59 15.16
C ARG A 356 -11.55 -22.41 15.62
N ALA A 357 -10.47 -22.47 14.84
CA ALA A 357 -9.23 -23.14 15.23
C ALA A 357 -8.57 -22.49 16.46
N THR A 358 -8.87 -21.22 16.75
CA THR A 358 -8.44 -20.54 18.00
C THR A 358 -9.36 -20.81 19.20
N GLY A 359 -10.34 -21.70 19.08
CA GLY A 359 -11.31 -22.03 20.12
C GLY A 359 -12.48 -21.05 20.27
N LYS A 360 -12.54 -19.99 19.45
CA LYS A 360 -13.65 -19.03 19.44
C LYS A 360 -14.78 -19.53 18.55
N THR A 361 -15.92 -19.85 19.14
CA THR A 361 -17.13 -20.28 18.40
C THR A 361 -17.99 -19.10 17.95
N THR A 362 -17.87 -17.93 18.58
CA THR A 362 -18.56 -16.70 18.21
C THR A 362 -17.56 -15.54 18.16
N PHE A 363 -17.47 -14.85 17.03
CA PHE A 363 -16.56 -13.72 16.85
C PHE A 363 -16.95 -12.86 15.64
N ASN A 364 -16.43 -11.63 15.60
CA ASN A 364 -16.50 -10.76 14.43
C ASN A 364 -15.20 -10.87 13.64
N ALA A 365 -15.30 -10.70 12.32
CA ALA A 365 -14.16 -10.73 11.43
C ALA A 365 -14.32 -9.74 10.28
N ILE A 366 -13.20 -9.32 9.71
CA ILE A 366 -13.13 -8.49 8.50
C ILE A 366 -12.21 -9.17 7.51
N ILE A 367 -12.73 -9.42 6.32
CA ILE A 367 -11.92 -9.86 5.18
C ILE A 367 -11.61 -8.60 4.36
N ALA A 368 -10.34 -8.31 4.12
CA ALA A 368 -9.93 -7.02 3.57
C ALA A 368 -8.90 -7.13 2.44
N THR A 369 -9.10 -6.28 1.44
CA THR A 369 -8.08 -5.82 0.49
C THR A 369 -7.89 -4.31 0.70
N PRO A 370 -6.91 -3.64 0.03
CA PRO A 370 -6.77 -2.20 0.13
C PRO A 370 -7.98 -1.41 -0.42
N VAL A 371 -8.88 -2.07 -1.15
CA VAL A 371 -10.01 -1.43 -1.85
C VAL A 371 -11.39 -2.00 -1.48
N TYR A 372 -11.46 -3.23 -0.98
CA TYR A 372 -12.71 -3.92 -0.65
C TYR A 372 -12.66 -4.54 0.73
N VAL A 373 -13.82 -4.63 1.38
CA VAL A 373 -13.99 -5.35 2.64
C VAL A 373 -15.27 -6.18 2.65
N VAL A 374 -15.26 -7.27 3.42
CA VAL A 374 -16.45 -8.04 3.81
C VAL A 374 -16.48 -8.09 5.33
N LEU A 375 -17.60 -7.65 5.92
CA LEU A 375 -17.83 -7.76 7.35
C LEU A 375 -18.46 -9.12 7.63
N VAL A 376 -17.90 -9.87 8.57
CA VAL A 376 -18.33 -11.22 8.89
C VAL A 376 -18.60 -11.32 10.40
N ARG A 377 -19.68 -11.99 10.77
CA ARG A 377 -20.00 -12.38 12.13
C ARG A 377 -20.22 -13.88 12.15
N VAL A 378 -19.31 -14.59 12.82
CA VAL A 378 -19.39 -16.03 13.02
C VAL A 378 -20.14 -16.29 14.31
N LEU A 379 -21.17 -17.13 14.24
CA LEU A 379 -21.93 -17.64 15.37
C LEU A 379 -21.62 -19.14 15.55
N ALA A 380 -22.10 -19.74 16.64
CA ALA A 380 -21.86 -21.16 16.91
C ALA A 380 -22.25 -22.06 15.73
N ASP A 381 -23.48 -21.89 15.23
CA ASP A 381 -24.07 -22.77 14.20
C ASP A 381 -24.40 -22.07 12.88
N SER A 382 -24.08 -20.78 12.76
CA SER A 382 -24.39 -19.98 11.57
C SER A 382 -23.38 -18.87 11.33
N LEU A 383 -23.48 -18.22 10.17
CA LEU A 383 -22.61 -17.12 9.80
C LEU A 383 -23.44 -16.00 9.18
N GLN A 384 -23.14 -14.76 9.54
CA GLN A 384 -23.70 -13.58 8.93
C GLN A 384 -22.58 -12.80 8.24
N HIS A 385 -22.83 -12.25 7.06
CA HIS A 385 -21.84 -11.38 6.42
C HIS A 385 -22.48 -10.31 5.54
N SER A 386 -21.76 -9.24 5.27
CA SER A 386 -22.17 -8.23 4.30
C SER A 386 -21.95 -8.73 2.86
N LYS A 387 -22.51 -8.03 1.88
CA LYS A 387 -21.96 -8.02 0.51
C LYS A 387 -20.52 -7.46 0.52
N VAL A 388 -19.80 -7.61 -0.58
CA VAL A 388 -18.51 -6.93 -0.77
C VAL A 388 -18.74 -5.42 -0.78
N LEU A 389 -18.07 -4.70 0.13
CA LEU A 389 -18.19 -3.27 0.29
C LEU A 389 -16.92 -2.57 -0.21
N PRO A 390 -17.03 -1.43 -0.92
CA PRO A 390 -15.86 -0.63 -1.25
C PRO A 390 -15.31 0.03 0.04
N LEU A 391 -14.02 -0.15 0.29
CA LEU A 391 -13.30 0.51 1.39
C LEU A 391 -12.87 1.92 0.97
N VAL A 392 -12.35 2.06 -0.25
CA VAL A 392 -11.90 3.35 -0.80
C VAL A 392 -12.80 3.77 -1.94
N ALA A 393 -13.48 4.91 -1.78
CA ALA A 393 -14.36 5.45 -2.80
C ALA A 393 -13.55 5.96 -4.01
N GLY A 394 -13.92 5.52 -5.23
CA GLY A 394 -13.45 6.13 -6.48
C GLY A 394 -12.34 5.41 -7.24
N MET A 395 -11.82 4.26 -6.78
CA MET A 395 -10.87 3.47 -7.59
C MET A 395 -11.54 2.76 -8.79
N THR A 396 -12.86 2.63 -8.81
CA THR A 396 -13.60 2.03 -9.94
C THR A 396 -13.76 2.95 -11.15
N ARG A 397 -13.37 4.23 -11.03
CA ARG A 397 -13.20 5.09 -12.21
C ARG A 397 -11.77 4.96 -12.68
N ASP A 398 -11.53 4.00 -13.56
CA ASP A 398 -10.34 3.98 -14.39
C ASP A 398 -10.19 5.38 -15.01
N ARG A 399 -9.17 6.13 -14.59
CA ARG A 399 -8.79 7.40 -15.20
C ARG A 399 -8.10 7.11 -16.54
N GLY A 400 -8.79 6.41 -17.42
CA GLY A 400 -8.45 6.42 -18.83
C GLY A 400 -8.51 7.88 -19.28
N ASN A 401 -7.38 8.40 -19.76
CA ASN A 401 -7.30 9.68 -20.48
C ASN A 401 -8.05 9.58 -21.82
N GLY A 402 -9.34 9.27 -21.78
CA GLY A 402 -10.26 9.35 -22.91
C GLY A 402 -11.06 10.64 -22.77
N ASN A 403 -10.80 11.61 -23.66
CA ASN A 403 -11.61 12.81 -23.84
C ASN A 403 -12.98 12.47 -24.45
N HIS A 404 -13.79 11.67 -23.75
CA HIS A 404 -15.21 11.54 -24.06
C HIS A 404 -16.02 11.72 -22.77
N ALA A 405 -16.50 12.96 -22.61
CA ALA A 405 -17.49 13.30 -21.62
C ALA A 405 -18.85 12.70 -22.05
N GLU A 406 -19.24 11.59 -21.45
CA GLU A 406 -20.65 11.28 -21.25
C GLU A 406 -20.99 11.53 -19.78
N GLN A 407 -21.69 12.64 -19.57
CA GLN A 407 -22.27 13.01 -18.28
C GLN A 407 -23.47 12.11 -18.01
N VAL A 408 -23.31 11.09 -17.17
CA VAL A 408 -24.43 10.52 -16.43
C VAL A 408 -24.57 11.30 -15.13
N ALA A 409 -25.58 12.18 -15.08
CA ALA A 409 -25.93 12.95 -13.91
C ALA A 409 -26.33 12.02 -12.76
N PRO A 410 -25.89 12.29 -11.51
CA PRO A 410 -26.46 11.62 -10.35
C PRO A 410 -27.91 12.06 -10.15
N PRO A 411 -28.79 11.21 -9.57
CA PRO A 411 -30.16 11.59 -9.31
C PRO A 411 -30.20 12.77 -8.32
N GLU A 412 -30.85 13.86 -8.74
CA GLU A 412 -31.18 14.99 -7.90
C GLU A 412 -32.06 14.53 -6.73
N ILE A 413 -31.49 14.50 -5.53
CA ILE A 413 -32.28 14.57 -4.31
C ILE A 413 -32.26 16.03 -3.87
N SER A 414 -33.28 16.74 -4.34
CA SER A 414 -33.66 18.07 -3.89
C SER A 414 -33.84 18.08 -2.36
N GLY A 415 -32.95 18.82 -1.69
CA GLY A 415 -33.05 19.13 -0.27
C GLY A 415 -32.17 20.34 0.03
N ARG A 416 -32.58 21.51 -0.48
CA ARG A 416 -31.98 22.79 -0.07
C ARG A 416 -32.18 22.97 1.43
N CYS A 417 -31.09 22.94 2.19
CA CYS A 417 -31.03 23.59 3.50
C CYS A 417 -30.08 24.78 3.38
N HIS A 418 -30.67 25.97 3.43
CA HIS A 418 -29.98 27.22 3.64
C HIS A 418 -29.21 27.15 4.96
N LEU A 419 -27.88 27.23 4.91
CA LEU A 419 -27.07 27.56 6.08
C LEU A 419 -26.80 29.05 6.02
N GLU A 420 -27.71 29.79 6.66
CA GLU A 420 -27.44 31.15 7.10
C GLU A 420 -26.28 31.16 8.09
N ARG A 421 -25.49 32.23 7.98
CA ARG A 421 -24.43 32.62 8.90
C ARG A 421 -24.94 32.55 10.34
N PHE A 422 -24.20 31.85 11.20
CA PHE A 422 -24.25 32.13 12.63
C PHE A 422 -22.87 32.50 13.16
N ASP A 423 -22.93 33.61 13.88
CA ASP A 423 -21.86 34.45 14.37
C ASP A 423 -21.07 33.80 15.51
N ARG A 424 -19.86 34.32 15.69
CA ARG A 424 -18.93 34.04 16.78
C ARG A 424 -19.53 34.45 18.13
N ARG A 425 -19.00 33.80 19.18
CA ARG A 425 -19.24 33.93 20.65
C ARG A 425 -20.19 32.80 21.11
N THR A 426 -19.83 31.93 22.04
CA THR A 426 -19.03 32.14 23.25
C THR A 426 -18.55 30.79 23.81
N LYS A 427 -17.37 30.86 24.44
CA LYS A 427 -16.78 30.04 25.50
C LYS A 427 -17.63 28.93 26.17
N GLN A 428 -16.87 27.91 26.61
CA GLN A 428 -16.87 27.23 27.92
C GLN A 428 -17.38 25.78 28.01
N TYR A 429 -16.42 24.94 28.40
CA TYR A 429 -16.46 23.67 29.15
C TYR A 429 -16.83 22.36 28.44
N PHE A 430 -15.84 21.46 28.51
CA PHE A 430 -15.72 20.04 28.17
C PHE A 430 -15.70 19.64 26.70
#